data_AF-A0A829ZS63-F1
#
_entry.id   AF-A0A829ZS63-F1
#
_cell.length_a   1.000
_cell.length_b   1.000
_cell.length_c   1.000
_cell.angle_alpha   90.00
_cell.angle_beta   90.00
_cell.angle_gamma   90.00
#
_symmetry.space_group_name_H-M   'P 1'
#
loop_
_entity.id
_entity.type
_entity.pdbx_description
1 polymer ?
#
loop_
_entity_poly.entity_id
_entity_poly.type
_entity_poly.pdbx_seq_one_letter_code
_entity_poly.pdbx_strand_id
1 'polypeptide(L)' 'MKDIQRSLLRERRALLEQWVHASPRDRAEILVRIMDIDEQIEVGKTKHPRLPKRKVV' A
#
# COMPACT_ATOMS: atom_id res chain seq x y z
N MET A 1 -5.68 6.74 12.57
CA MET A 1 -5.19 5.53 11.86
C MET A 1 -6.06 5.15 10.66
N LYS A 2 -7.39 5.06 10.79
CA LYS A 2 -8.30 4.73 9.67
C LYS A 2 -8.24 5.75 8.51
N ASP A 3 -8.06 7.03 8.82
CA ASP A 3 -8.02 8.09 7.79
C ASP A 3 -6.73 8.06 6.96
N ILE A 4 -5.61 7.74 7.59
CA ILE A 4 -4.31 7.58 6.91
C ILE A 4 -4.36 6.40 5.94
N GLN A 5 -4.86 5.25 6.39
CA GLN A 5 -5.01 4.07 5.53
C GLN A 5 -5.95 4.34 4.36
N ARG A 6 -7.04 5.06 4.58
CA ARG A 6 -7.98 5.47 3.53
C ARG A 6 -7.33 6.43 2.53
N SER A 7 -6.48 7.34 3.00
CA SER A 7 -5.70 8.25 2.15
C SER A 7 -4.72 7.49 1.26
N LEU A 8 -3.94 6.56 1.84
CA LEU A 8 -2.98 5.72 1.12
C LEU A 8 -3.67 4.88 0.03
N LEU A 9 -4.83 4.29 0.33
CA LEU A 9 -5.59 3.52 -0.67
C LEU A 9 -6.10 4.39 -1.83
N ARG A 10 -6.47 5.65 -1.56
CA ARG A 10 -6.88 6.60 -2.61
C ARG A 10 -5.69 7.00 -3.47
N GLU A 11 -4.55 7.32 -2.86
CA GLU A 11 -3.32 7.67 -3.57
C GLU A 11 -2.83 6.50 -4.44
N ARG A 12 -2.83 5.28 -3.89
CA ARG A 12 -2.50 4.06 -4.65
C ARG A 12 -3.38 3.90 -5.89
N ARG A 13 -4.69 4.11 -5.74
CA ARG A 13 -5.64 4.01 -6.86
C ARG A 13 -5.34 5.08 -7.93
N ALA A 14 -5.08 6.32 -7.53
CA ALA A 14 -4.73 7.39 -8.46
C ALA A 14 -3.43 7.08 -9.22
N LEU A 15 -2.42 6.51 -8.55
CA LEU A 15 -1.16 6.12 -9.19
C LEU A 15 -1.35 4.95 -10.17
N LEU A 16 -2.23 3.99 -9.86
CA LEU A 16 -2.58 2.91 -10.80
C LEU A 16 -3.32 3.44 -12.03
N GLU A 17 -4.22 4.41 -11.85
CA GLU A 17 -4.89 5.09 -12.98
C GLU A 17 -3.88 5.88 -13.82
N GLN A 18 -2.92 6.57 -13.17
CA GLN A 18 -1.84 7.30 -13.85
C GLN A 18 -0.90 6.35 -14.61
N TRP A 19 -0.57 5.19 -14.03
CA TRP A 19 0.31 4.18 -14.63
C TRP A 19 -0.14 3.75 -16.02
N VAL A 20 -1.44 3.55 -16.21
CA VAL A 20 -2.04 3.10 -17.48
C VAL A 20 -1.67 4.04 -18.63
N HIS A 21 -1.60 5.34 -18.34
CA HIS A 21 -1.36 6.39 -19.31
C HIS A 21 0.07 6.97 -19.27
N ALA A 22 0.91 6.49 -18.34
CA ALA A 22 2.25 7.00 -18.13
C ALA A 22 3.20 6.61 -19.27
N SER A 23 4.11 7.54 -19.60
CA SER A 23 5.21 7.28 -20.52
C SER A 23 6.16 6.22 -19.93
N PRO A 24 6.93 5.49 -20.77
CA PRO A 24 7.89 4.51 -20.26
C PRO A 24 8.91 5.10 -19.26
N ARG A 25 9.24 6.38 -19.40
CA ARG A 25 10.15 7.10 -18.50
C ARG A 25 9.54 7.30 -17.11
N ASP A 26 8.25 7.65 -17.04
CA ASP A 26 7.58 7.99 -15.79
C ASP A 26 7.00 6.76 -15.09
N ARG A 27 6.81 5.65 -15.83
CA ARG A 27 6.37 4.38 -15.26
C ARG A 27 7.25 3.97 -14.10
N ALA A 28 8.58 3.91 -14.26
CA ALA A 28 9.46 3.46 -13.19
C ALA A 28 9.24 4.22 -11.85
N GLU A 29 9.06 5.54 -11.91
CA GLU A 29 8.81 6.38 -10.74
C GLU A 29 7.44 6.09 -10.10
N ILE A 30 6.39 5.92 -10.92
CA ILE A 30 5.05 5.55 -10.45
C ILE A 30 5.06 4.16 -9.80
N LEU A 31 5.84 3.20 -10.32
CA LEU A 31 5.95 1.85 -9.73
C LEU A 31 6.51 1.92 -8.31
N VAL A 32 7.63 2.63 -8.15
CA VAL A 32 8.30 2.78 -6.86
C VAL A 32 7.34 3.38 -5.84
N ARG A 33 6.60 4.43 -6.24
CA ARG A 33 5.65 5.07 -5.34
C ARG A 33 4.47 4.17 -4.95
N ILE A 34 3.98 3.32 -5.87
CA ILE A 34 2.97 2.30 -5.55
C ILE A 34 3.52 1.29 -4.53
N MET A 35 4.77 0.83 -4.71
CA MET A 35 5.42 -0.11 -3.80
C MET A 35 5.61 0.48 -2.40
N ASP A 36 6.03 1.73 -2.29
CA ASP A 36 6.18 2.43 -1.00
C ASP A 36 4.85 2.52 -0.25
N ILE A 37 3.75 2.79 -0.97
CA ILE A 37 2.41 2.84 -0.38
C ILE A 37 1.97 1.44 0.08
N ASP A 38 2.24 0.41 -0.71
CA ASP A 38 1.92 -0.97 -0.35
C ASP A 38 2.67 -1.41 0.91
N GLU A 39 3.95 -1.04 1.06
CA GLU A 39 4.72 -1.25 2.28
C GLU A 39 4.12 -0.51 3.47
N GLN A 40 3.79 0.78 3.33
CA GLN A 40 3.18 1.58 4.39
C GLN A 40 1.83 1.01 4.85
N ILE A 41 1.01 0.51 3.93
CA ILE A 41 -0.25 -0.15 4.23
C ILE A 41 0.00 -1.44 5.03
N GLU A 42 1.00 -2.23 4.64
CA GLU A 42 1.30 -3.50 5.32
C GLU A 42 1.91 -3.30 6.72
N VAL A 43 2.85 -2.37 6.86
CA VAL A 43 3.41 -1.95 8.16
C VAL A 43 2.33 -1.34 9.06
N GLY A 44 1.38 -0.60 8.49
CA GLY A 44 0.22 -0.07 9.22
C GLY A 44 -0.68 -1.16 9.78
N LYS A 45 -0.80 -2.32 9.11
CA LYS A 45 -1.59 -3.47 9.59
C LYS A 45 -0.88 -4.27 10.67
N THR A 46 0.45 -4.39 10.62
CA THR A 46 1.24 -5.19 11.58
C THR A 46 1.36 -4.54 12.97
N LYS A 47 1.10 -3.23 13.08
CA LYS A 47 0.96 -2.54 14.39
C LYS A 47 -0.27 -2.96 15.20
N HIS A 48 -1.19 -3.73 14.62
CA HIS A 48 -2.13 -4.54 15.39
C HIS A 48 -1.55 -5.95 15.54
N PRO A 49 -1.04 -6.34 16.73
CA PRO A 49 -0.55 -7.69 16.93
C PRO A 49 -1.74 -8.63 16.76
N ARG A 50 -1.77 -9.39 15.66
CA ARG A 50 -2.65 -10.55 15.57
C ARG A 50 -2.19 -11.48 16.68
N LEU A 51 -3.01 -11.62 17.72
CA LEU A 51 -2.76 -12.54 18.83
C LEU A 51 -2.35 -13.91 18.25
N PRO A 52 -1.29 -14.54 18.76
CA PRO A 52 -0.85 -15.82 18.24
C PRO A 52 -2.01 -16.80 18.40
N LYS A 53 -2.43 -17.44 17.29
CA LYS A 53 -3.39 -18.54 17.33
C LYS A 53 -2.76 -19.63 18.17
N ARG A 54 -3.24 -19.75 19.41
CA ARG A 54 -2.89 -20.78 20.38
C ARG A 54 -3.03 -22.13 19.67
N LYS A 55 -1.93 -22.88 19.53
CA LYS A 55 -1.98 -24.29 19.10
C LYS A 55 -2.90 -25.01 20.10
N VAL A 56 -4.03 -25.50 19.62
CA VAL A 56 -4.80 -26.51 20.34
C VAL A 56 -4.16 -27.84 19.98
N VAL A 57 -3.75 -28.54 21.04
CA VAL A 57 -3.05 -29.83 21.07
C VAL A 57 -3.87 -30.91 20.36
#